data_AF-A0A9P4JM23-F1
#
_entry.id   AF-A0A9P4JM23-F1
#
_cell.length_a   1.000
_cell.length_b   1.000
_cell.length_c   1.000
_cell.angle_alpha   90.00
_cell.angle_beta   90.00
_cell.angle_gamma   90.00
#
_symmetry.space_group_name_H-M   'P 1'
#
loop_
_entity.id
_entity.type
_entity.pdbx_description
1 polymer ?
#
loop_
_entity_poly.entity_id
_entity_poly.type
_entity_poly.pdbx_seq_one_letter_code
_entity_poly.pdbx_strand_id
1 'polypeptide(L)'
;MSIQSAPIWYSGPYQNFPAMSTWKSFDELFGLNWNSMLSTGNTADDLGRINVAIRECAKLGVDERVILAIIMQESHGNVGVRTTFSPDGIPTAGIMQCSGCAGFEGRHGLSQDEITSMVRGGTEHFKANLRNWGDQWATSSIYPALREYNSGSVNPNDLSDGLRATPSYVSDISQRLQGWVD
;
A
#
# COMPACT_ATOMS: atom_id res chain seq x y z
N MET A 1 4.51 25.05 -10.53
CA MET A 1 4.76 23.68 -11.01
C MET A 1 6.10 23.24 -10.46
N SER A 2 6.11 22.42 -9.41
CA SER A 2 7.34 21.72 -9.01
C SER A 2 7.55 20.61 -10.03
N ILE A 3 8.69 20.61 -10.71
CA ILE A 3 9.10 19.46 -11.52
C ILE A 3 9.26 18.29 -10.54
N GLN A 4 8.51 17.22 -10.72
CA GLN A 4 8.69 15.98 -9.96
C GLN A 4 10.12 15.51 -10.25
N SER A 5 10.95 15.46 -9.22
CA SER A 5 12.32 14.95 -9.32
C SER A 5 12.28 13.54 -9.90
N ALA A 6 13.28 13.19 -10.73
CA ALA A 6 13.39 11.88 -11.36
C ALA A 6 13.21 10.73 -10.35
N PRO A 7 12.61 9.61 -10.77
CA PRO A 7 12.33 8.51 -9.86
C PRO A 7 13.63 7.97 -9.26
N ILE A 8 13.63 7.75 -7.95
CA ILE A 8 14.78 7.23 -7.19
C ILE A 8 14.58 5.72 -7.00
N TRP A 9 15.53 4.94 -7.49
CA TRP A 9 15.58 3.51 -7.21
C TRP A 9 16.25 3.25 -5.86
N TYR A 10 15.46 2.86 -4.86
CA TYR A 10 15.95 2.41 -3.56
C TYR A 10 16.18 0.88 -3.59
N SER A 11 17.34 0.42 -3.11
CA SER A 11 17.70 -1.01 -3.11
C SER A 11 18.64 -1.36 -1.96
N GLY A 12 18.88 -2.66 -1.74
CA GLY A 12 19.74 -3.13 -0.65
C GLY A 12 19.02 -3.19 0.69
N PRO A 13 19.74 -3.12 1.82
CA PRO A 13 19.14 -3.29 3.13
C PRO A 13 18.35 -2.04 3.56
N TYR A 14 17.55 -2.17 4.63
CA TYR A 14 16.58 -1.14 5.06
C TYR A 14 17.17 0.26 5.30
N GLN A 15 18.48 0.37 5.57
CA GLN A 15 19.18 1.64 5.79
C GLN A 15 19.20 2.53 4.55
N ASN A 16 19.01 1.95 3.36
CA ASN A 16 19.03 2.69 2.10
C ASN A 16 17.68 3.35 1.78
N PHE A 17 16.65 3.13 2.60
CA PHE A 17 15.29 3.61 2.35
C PHE A 17 14.97 4.82 3.25
N PRO A 18 14.09 5.73 2.80
CA PRO A 18 13.87 7.02 3.46
C PRO A 18 13.21 6.88 4.83
N ALA A 19 13.60 7.70 5.81
CA ALA A 19 12.92 7.70 7.11
C ALA A 19 11.51 8.30 7.01
N MET A 20 10.60 7.88 7.90
CA MET A 20 9.22 8.39 8.02
C MET A 20 9.12 9.93 8.11
N SER A 21 10.14 10.57 8.68
CA SER A 21 10.25 12.03 8.80
C SER A 21 10.43 12.76 7.47
N THR A 22 10.79 12.04 6.40
CA THR A 22 10.99 12.62 5.06
C THR A 22 9.75 12.53 4.17
N TRP A 23 8.77 11.71 4.57
CA TRP A 23 7.58 11.47 3.77
C TRP A 23 6.65 12.69 3.78
N LYS A 24 5.90 12.85 2.70
CA LYS A 24 4.84 13.87 2.62
C LYS A 24 3.72 13.57 3.60
N SER A 25 2.88 14.58 3.86
CA SER A 25 1.67 14.39 4.68
C SER A 25 0.66 13.49 3.97
N PHE A 26 -0.22 12.84 4.74
CA PHE A 26 -1.29 12.01 4.18
C PHE A 26 -2.18 12.79 3.20
N ASP A 27 -2.65 13.98 3.60
CA ASP A 27 -3.55 14.77 2.76
C ASP A 27 -2.88 15.19 1.44
N GLU A 28 -1.58 15.50 1.46
CA GLU A 28 -0.82 15.77 0.25
C GLU A 28 -0.71 14.52 -0.65
N LEU A 29 -0.36 13.37 -0.09
CA LEU A 29 -0.27 12.12 -0.84
C LEU A 29 -1.61 11.69 -1.43
N PHE A 30 -2.69 11.81 -0.65
CA PHE A 30 -4.04 11.47 -1.08
C PHE A 30 -4.49 12.38 -2.23
N GLY A 31 -4.24 13.69 -2.10
CA GLY A 31 -4.53 14.67 -3.15
C GLY A 31 -3.75 14.43 -4.44
N LEU A 32 -2.45 14.07 -4.33
CA LEU A 32 -1.62 13.73 -5.49
C LEU A 32 -2.15 12.51 -6.26
N ASN A 33 -2.64 11.49 -5.54
CA ASN A 33 -3.14 10.26 -6.15
C ASN A 33 -4.61 10.35 -6.61
N TRP A 34 -5.31 11.44 -6.34
CA TRP A 34 -6.75 11.60 -6.63
C TRP A 34 -7.11 11.26 -8.08
N ASN A 35 -6.41 11.86 -9.05
CA ASN A 35 -6.70 11.63 -10.47
C ASN A 35 -6.34 10.21 -10.93
N SER A 36 -5.28 9.64 -10.36
CA SER A 36 -4.88 8.25 -10.63
C SER A 36 -6.00 7.29 -10.17
N MET A 37 -6.50 7.45 -8.95
CA MET A 37 -7.60 6.64 -8.43
C MET A 37 -8.91 6.84 -9.21
N LEU A 38 -9.23 8.06 -9.68
CA LEU A 38 -10.41 8.27 -10.53
C LEU A 38 -10.28 7.54 -11.88
N SER A 39 -9.07 7.48 -12.44
CA SER A 39 -8.83 6.86 -13.75
C SER A 39 -9.11 5.36 -13.79
N THR A 40 -9.22 4.70 -12.63
CA THR A 40 -9.54 3.27 -12.53
C THR A 40 -11.02 2.94 -12.68
N GLY A 41 -11.88 3.94 -12.87
CA GLY A 41 -13.34 3.81 -12.90
C GLY A 41 -14.03 4.08 -11.57
N ASN A 42 -13.27 4.41 -10.51
CA ASN A 42 -13.84 4.83 -9.24
C ASN A 42 -14.69 6.09 -9.39
N THR A 43 -15.76 6.18 -8.59
CA THR A 43 -16.52 7.41 -8.42
C THR A 43 -15.81 8.35 -7.43
N ALA A 44 -16.14 9.65 -7.45
CA ALA A 44 -15.64 10.59 -6.43
C ALA A 44 -16.06 10.18 -5.00
N ASP A 45 -17.24 9.54 -4.89
CA ASP A 45 -17.74 8.95 -3.65
C ASP A 45 -16.84 7.81 -3.16
N ASP A 46 -16.39 6.92 -4.06
CA ASP A 46 -15.45 5.84 -3.70
C ASP A 46 -14.16 6.42 -3.13
N LEU A 47 -13.60 7.47 -3.75
CA LEU A 47 -12.40 8.14 -3.24
C LEU A 47 -12.64 8.76 -1.86
N GLY A 48 -13.77 9.45 -1.66
CA GLY A 48 -14.15 9.96 -0.34
C GLY A 48 -14.22 8.84 0.71
N ARG A 49 -14.81 7.70 0.36
CA ARG A 49 -14.93 6.52 1.23
C ARG A 49 -13.58 5.84 1.50
N ILE A 50 -12.67 5.81 0.52
CA ILE A 50 -11.28 5.36 0.71
C ILE A 50 -10.57 6.24 1.74
N ASN A 51 -10.68 7.57 1.63
CA ASN A 51 -10.08 8.50 2.59
C ASN A 51 -10.56 8.22 4.03
N VAL A 52 -11.88 8.11 4.20
CA VAL A 52 -12.51 7.78 5.49
C VAL A 52 -12.04 6.42 6.01
N ALA A 53 -12.02 5.40 5.14
CA ALA A 53 -11.60 4.05 5.50
C ALA A 53 -10.13 3.99 5.94
N ILE A 54 -9.22 4.68 5.25
CA ILE A 54 -7.80 4.76 5.62
C ILE A 54 -7.66 5.38 7.00
N ARG A 55 -8.31 6.53 7.25
CA ARG A 55 -8.24 7.23 8.54
C ARG A 55 -8.84 6.41 9.67
N GLU A 56 -9.90 5.67 9.41
CA GLU A 56 -10.48 4.73 10.38
C GLU A 56 -9.52 3.59 10.69
N CYS A 57 -8.95 2.96 9.67
CA CYS A 57 -8.04 1.82 9.84
C CYS A 57 -6.67 2.24 10.42
N ALA A 58 -6.26 3.50 10.28
CA ALA A 58 -5.05 4.01 10.92
C ALA A 58 -5.09 3.89 12.46
N LYS A 59 -6.30 3.88 13.05
CA LYS A 59 -6.52 3.64 14.49
C LYS A 59 -6.07 2.24 14.95
N LEU A 60 -5.82 1.32 14.03
CA LEU A 60 -5.22 0.00 14.31
C LEU A 60 -3.71 0.07 14.57
N GLY A 61 -3.14 1.27 14.59
CA GLY A 61 -1.72 1.50 14.80
C GLY A 61 -0.90 1.23 13.55
N VAL A 62 -1.45 1.56 12.37
CA VAL A 62 -0.78 1.61 11.06
C VAL A 62 -0.83 3.06 10.57
N ASP A 63 0.29 3.62 10.11
CA ASP A 63 0.33 4.97 9.56
C ASP A 63 -0.48 5.04 8.26
N GLU A 64 -1.42 5.97 8.20
CA GLU A 64 -2.32 6.24 7.07
C GLU A 64 -1.59 6.42 5.73
N ARG A 65 -0.37 6.96 5.72
CA ARG A 65 0.43 7.11 4.50
C ARG A 65 0.90 5.75 3.97
N VAL A 66 1.21 4.81 4.86
CA VAL A 66 1.58 3.44 4.48
C VAL A 66 0.38 2.69 3.95
N ILE A 67 -0.80 2.84 4.58
CA ILE A 67 -2.05 2.24 4.07
C ILE A 67 -2.32 2.75 2.64
N LEU A 68 -2.25 4.07 2.42
CA LEU A 68 -2.43 4.65 1.09
C LEU A 68 -1.38 4.14 0.09
N ALA A 69 -0.11 4.07 0.47
CA ALA A 69 0.95 3.65 -0.43
C ALA A 69 0.79 2.18 -0.86
N ILE A 70 0.37 1.30 0.05
CA ILE A 70 0.02 -0.09 -0.28
C ILE A 70 -1.20 -0.13 -1.22
N ILE A 71 -2.26 0.63 -0.92
CA ILE A 71 -3.44 0.73 -1.80
C ILE A 71 -3.03 1.10 -3.24
N MET A 72 -2.19 2.12 -3.39
CA MET A 72 -1.73 2.57 -4.70
C MET A 72 -0.85 1.53 -5.38
N GLN A 73 0.00 0.83 -4.64
CA GLN A 73 0.87 -0.21 -5.18
C GLN A 73 0.10 -1.46 -5.63
N GLU A 74 -0.93 -1.85 -4.89
CA GLU A 74 -1.66 -3.10 -5.12
C GLU A 74 -2.76 -2.96 -6.17
N SER A 75 -3.42 -1.81 -6.23
CA SER A 75 -4.62 -1.64 -7.07
C SER A 75 -4.73 -0.30 -7.78
N HIS A 76 -3.76 0.60 -7.60
CA HIS A 76 -3.88 2.02 -8.01
C HIS A 76 -5.12 2.69 -7.39
N GLY A 77 -5.60 2.18 -6.26
CA GLY A 77 -6.82 2.63 -5.59
C GLY A 77 -8.13 2.11 -6.18
N ASN A 78 -8.11 1.18 -7.14
CA ASN A 78 -9.32 0.65 -7.75
C ASN A 78 -10.15 -0.20 -6.77
N VAL A 79 -11.33 0.28 -6.36
CA VAL A 79 -12.20 -0.47 -5.42
C VAL A 79 -12.77 -1.76 -6.03
N GLY A 80 -12.88 -1.79 -7.37
CA GLY A 80 -13.36 -2.93 -8.15
C GLY A 80 -12.23 -3.78 -8.74
N VAL A 81 -11.01 -3.69 -8.20
CA VAL A 81 -9.87 -4.48 -8.69
C VAL A 81 -10.18 -5.98 -8.65
N ARG A 82 -9.68 -6.71 -9.64
CA ARG A 82 -9.86 -8.17 -9.72
C ARG A 82 -9.25 -8.88 -8.53
N THR A 83 -9.83 -10.03 -8.18
CA THR A 83 -9.19 -10.97 -7.26
C THR A 83 -8.05 -11.67 -7.98
N THR A 84 -6.89 -11.73 -7.33
CA THR A 84 -5.74 -12.49 -7.80
C THR A 84 -5.52 -13.71 -6.90
N PHE A 85 -4.52 -14.53 -7.22
CA PHE A 85 -4.21 -15.72 -6.45
C PHE A 85 -2.71 -15.79 -6.21
N SER A 86 -2.33 -16.13 -4.97
CA SER A 86 -0.93 -16.43 -4.66
C SER A 86 -0.45 -17.69 -5.41
N PRO A 87 0.86 -17.96 -5.47
CA PRO A 87 1.38 -19.21 -6.05
C PRO A 87 0.80 -20.48 -5.41
N ASP A 88 0.33 -20.40 -4.16
CA ASP A 88 -0.30 -21.51 -3.41
C ASP A 88 -1.83 -21.59 -3.63
N GLY A 89 -2.37 -20.77 -4.54
CA GLY A 89 -3.80 -20.76 -4.90
C GLY A 89 -4.69 -20.04 -3.90
N ILE A 90 -4.12 -19.27 -2.97
CA ILE A 90 -4.90 -18.53 -1.97
C ILE A 90 -5.42 -17.23 -2.60
N PRO A 91 -6.72 -16.93 -2.53
CA PRO A 91 -7.27 -15.71 -3.09
C PRO A 91 -6.76 -14.47 -2.36
N THR A 92 -6.31 -13.49 -3.14
CA THR A 92 -5.86 -12.17 -2.71
C THR A 92 -6.77 -11.11 -3.34
N ALA A 93 -7.52 -10.39 -2.53
CA ALA A 93 -8.63 -9.58 -3.02
C ALA A 93 -8.69 -8.18 -2.41
N GLY A 94 -9.54 -7.35 -3.01
CA GLY A 94 -9.81 -6.00 -2.56
C GLY A 94 -8.70 -5.00 -2.89
N ILE A 95 -8.91 -3.76 -2.47
CA ILE A 95 -8.08 -2.60 -2.83
C ILE A 95 -6.61 -2.71 -2.34
N MET A 96 -6.34 -3.58 -1.37
CA MET A 96 -4.99 -3.87 -0.87
C MET A 96 -4.50 -5.29 -1.22
N GLN A 97 -5.22 -6.04 -2.08
CA GLN A 97 -4.87 -7.38 -2.55
C GLN A 97 -4.38 -8.34 -1.45
N CYS A 98 -5.03 -8.31 -0.28
CA CYS A 98 -4.62 -9.13 0.85
C CYS A 98 -5.24 -10.53 0.81
N SER A 99 -4.48 -11.51 1.31
CA SER A 99 -4.90 -12.90 1.40
C SER A 99 -6.14 -13.07 2.28
N GLY A 100 -7.17 -13.72 1.75
CA GLY A 100 -8.42 -13.99 2.48
C GLY A 100 -9.32 -12.78 2.72
N CYS A 101 -9.01 -11.64 2.12
CA CYS A 101 -9.82 -10.43 2.25
C CYS A 101 -11.04 -10.43 1.34
N ALA A 102 -12.02 -9.59 1.66
CA ALA A 102 -13.14 -9.32 0.77
C ALA A 102 -12.68 -8.59 -0.50
N GLY A 103 -13.37 -8.81 -1.61
CA GLY A 103 -13.18 -8.09 -2.86
C GLY A 103 -14.50 -7.95 -3.61
N PHE A 104 -14.64 -6.85 -4.35
CA PHE A 104 -15.85 -6.51 -5.09
C PHE A 104 -15.51 -6.31 -6.58
N GLU A 105 -14.94 -7.35 -7.18
CA GLU A 105 -14.42 -7.32 -8.55
C GLU A 105 -15.43 -6.73 -9.56
N GLY A 106 -14.96 -5.76 -10.34
CA GLY A 106 -15.73 -5.08 -11.38
C GLY A 106 -16.79 -4.10 -10.87
N ARG A 107 -16.90 -3.87 -9.56
CA ARG A 107 -17.89 -2.97 -8.96
C ARG A 107 -17.23 -1.65 -8.52
N HIS A 108 -17.92 -0.55 -8.80
CA HIS A 108 -17.63 0.81 -8.34
C HIS A 108 -18.89 1.41 -7.70
N GLY A 109 -18.78 2.54 -7.02
CA GLY A 109 -19.87 3.10 -6.22
C GLY A 109 -20.20 2.23 -5.00
N LEU A 110 -19.17 1.64 -4.40
CA LEU A 110 -19.31 0.75 -3.24
C LEU A 110 -19.71 1.54 -2.00
N SER A 111 -20.40 0.90 -1.07
CA SER A 111 -20.74 1.49 0.22
C SER A 111 -19.49 1.75 1.08
N GLN A 112 -19.62 2.62 2.09
CA GLN A 112 -18.54 2.87 3.05
C GLN A 112 -18.10 1.59 3.75
N ASP A 113 -19.03 0.70 4.13
CA ASP A 113 -18.72 -0.55 4.82
C ASP A 113 -17.94 -1.51 3.94
N GLU A 114 -18.30 -1.62 2.66
CA GLU A 114 -17.57 -2.45 1.68
C GLU A 114 -16.12 -1.98 1.53
N ILE A 115 -15.90 -0.68 1.31
CA ILE A 115 -14.53 -0.14 1.18
C ILE A 115 -13.76 -0.28 2.50
N THR A 116 -14.40 0.03 3.64
CA THR A 116 -13.78 -0.10 4.96
C THR A 116 -13.37 -1.54 5.26
N SER A 117 -14.16 -2.53 4.85
CA SER A 117 -13.84 -3.95 5.04
C SER A 117 -12.56 -4.36 4.30
N MET A 118 -12.38 -3.90 3.06
CA MET A 118 -11.17 -4.18 2.26
C MET A 118 -9.94 -3.50 2.86
N VAL A 119 -10.05 -2.21 3.21
CA VAL A 119 -8.93 -1.45 3.80
C VAL A 119 -8.56 -2.01 5.17
N ARG A 120 -9.53 -2.41 6.00
CA ARG A 120 -9.29 -3.04 7.30
C ARG A 120 -8.52 -4.35 7.14
N GLY A 121 -8.96 -5.23 6.24
CA GLY A 121 -8.28 -6.50 5.99
C GLY A 121 -6.82 -6.33 5.59
N GLY A 122 -6.53 -5.41 4.66
CA GLY A 122 -5.16 -5.13 4.23
C GLY A 122 -4.32 -4.47 5.31
N THR A 123 -4.94 -3.57 6.10
CA THR A 123 -4.27 -2.92 7.23
C THR A 123 -3.90 -3.93 8.32
N GLU A 124 -4.80 -4.85 8.67
CA GLU A 124 -4.54 -5.91 9.66
C GLU A 124 -3.45 -6.87 9.16
N HIS A 125 -3.46 -7.21 7.86
CA HIS A 125 -2.42 -8.02 7.24
C HIS A 125 -1.05 -7.32 7.37
N PHE A 126 -0.93 -6.07 6.94
CA PHE A 126 0.33 -5.33 7.06
C PHE A 126 0.76 -5.16 8.52
N LYS A 127 -0.19 -4.92 9.44
CA LYS A 127 0.11 -4.83 10.88
C LYS A 127 0.71 -6.13 11.42
N ALA A 128 0.27 -7.29 10.92
CA ALA A 128 0.88 -8.57 11.27
C ALA A 128 2.34 -8.66 10.78
N ASN A 129 2.63 -8.26 9.54
CA ASN A 129 4.02 -8.21 9.06
C ASN A 129 4.85 -7.20 9.87
N LEU A 130 4.31 -6.03 10.19
CA LEU A 130 5.01 -5.03 10.98
C LEU A 130 5.43 -5.56 12.36
N ARG A 131 4.59 -6.40 12.99
CA ARG A 131 4.92 -7.10 14.24
C ARG A 131 6.08 -8.08 14.10
N ASN A 132 6.18 -8.78 12.96
CA ASN A 132 7.31 -9.68 12.69
C ASN A 132 8.65 -8.93 12.64
N TRP A 133 8.62 -7.62 12.40
CA TRP A 133 9.79 -6.74 12.36
C TRP A 133 9.84 -5.73 13.51
N GLY A 134 9.22 -6.04 14.65
CA GLY A 134 9.37 -5.30 15.91
C GLY A 134 8.31 -4.23 16.18
N ASP A 135 7.32 -4.08 15.30
CA ASP A 135 6.17 -3.19 15.44
C ASP A 135 6.52 -1.71 15.68
N GLN A 136 7.58 -1.21 15.02
CA GLN A 136 8.04 0.18 15.12
C GLN A 136 7.83 0.95 13.81
N TRP A 137 7.79 2.28 13.89
CA TRP A 137 7.84 3.18 12.74
C TRP A 137 9.28 3.57 12.35
N ALA A 138 10.21 2.64 12.53
CA ALA A 138 11.60 2.78 12.09
C ALA A 138 11.79 2.09 10.73
N THR A 139 12.80 2.52 9.96
CA THR A 139 13.11 1.92 8.64
C THR A 139 13.38 0.41 8.74
N SER A 140 14.00 -0.02 9.84
CA SER A 140 14.26 -1.43 10.18
C SER A 140 13.00 -2.29 10.36
N SER A 141 11.83 -1.67 10.53
CA SER A 141 10.55 -2.36 10.72
C SER A 141 9.65 -2.19 9.51
N ILE A 142 9.51 -0.96 9.01
CA ILE A 142 8.58 -0.61 7.92
C ILE A 142 8.94 -1.35 6.63
N TYR A 143 10.19 -1.24 6.17
CA TYR A 143 10.57 -1.70 4.84
C TYR A 143 10.68 -3.22 4.71
N PRO A 144 11.23 -3.94 5.70
CA PRO A 144 11.13 -5.39 5.72
C PRO A 144 9.68 -5.89 5.79
N ALA A 145 8.80 -5.24 6.56
CA ALA A 145 7.38 -5.59 6.61
C ALA A 145 6.67 -5.36 5.27
N LEU A 146 7.01 -4.30 4.53
CA LEU A 146 6.51 -4.08 3.17
C LEU A 146 7.00 -5.15 2.19
N ARG A 147 8.25 -5.57 2.30
CA ARG A 147 8.76 -6.71 1.51
C ARG A 147 8.00 -7.98 1.88
N GLU A 148 7.79 -8.24 3.16
CA GLU A 148 7.03 -9.40 3.62
C GLU A 148 5.59 -9.39 3.14
N TYR A 149 4.93 -8.22 3.12
CA TYR A 149 3.58 -8.07 2.55
C TYR A 149 3.54 -8.49 1.08
N ASN A 150 4.57 -8.14 0.30
CA ASN A 150 4.64 -8.44 -1.12
C ASN A 150 5.01 -9.89 -1.44
N SER A 151 6.01 -10.46 -0.76
CA SER A 151 6.58 -11.76 -1.12
C SER A 151 6.36 -12.87 -0.09
N GLY A 152 5.83 -12.55 1.10
CA GLY A 152 5.71 -13.48 2.23
C GLY A 152 7.06 -13.96 2.79
N SER A 153 8.18 -13.43 2.27
CA SER A 153 9.55 -13.81 2.63
C SER A 153 10.46 -12.62 2.38
N VAL A 154 11.56 -12.51 3.13
CA VAL A 154 12.42 -11.33 3.12
C VAL A 154 13.88 -11.74 3.11
N ASN A 155 14.67 -11.17 2.20
CA ASN A 155 16.12 -11.13 2.31
C ASN A 155 16.52 -9.85 3.07
N PRO A 156 16.88 -9.91 4.36
CA PRO A 156 17.13 -8.70 5.16
C PRO A 156 18.36 -7.90 4.70
N ASN A 157 19.23 -8.50 3.88
CA ASN A 157 20.40 -7.84 3.31
C ASN A 157 20.08 -7.10 2.01
N ASP A 158 18.95 -7.42 1.36
CA ASP A 158 18.54 -6.79 0.11
C ASP A 158 17.01 -6.82 -0.05
N LEU A 159 16.35 -5.71 0.28
CA LEU A 159 14.91 -5.56 0.12
C LEU A 159 14.48 -5.34 -1.34
N SER A 160 15.42 -5.22 -2.28
CA SER A 160 15.13 -5.26 -3.73
C SER A 160 15.16 -6.68 -4.31
N ASP A 161 15.59 -7.67 -3.52
CA ASP A 161 15.39 -9.07 -3.83
C ASP A 161 13.89 -9.40 -3.76
N GLY A 162 13.25 -9.43 -4.92
CA GLY A 162 11.83 -9.73 -5.05
C GLY A 162 11.47 -11.16 -4.70
N LEU A 163 12.44 -12.06 -4.58
CA LEU A 163 12.25 -13.50 -4.43
C LEU A 163 11.31 -14.03 -5.54
N ARG A 164 10.04 -14.31 -5.20
CA ARG A 164 9.01 -14.79 -6.13
C ARG A 164 7.96 -13.73 -6.47
N ALA A 165 8.18 -12.49 -6.04
CA ALA A 165 7.28 -11.35 -6.23
C ALA A 165 8.03 -10.15 -6.86
N THR A 166 7.40 -8.98 -6.87
CA THR A 166 7.85 -7.79 -7.59
C THR A 166 9.12 -7.18 -6.96
N PRO A 167 10.29 -7.19 -7.64
CA PRO A 167 11.53 -6.64 -7.09
C PRO A 167 11.44 -5.16 -6.71
N SER A 168 10.69 -4.35 -7.47
CA SER A 168 10.55 -2.90 -7.25
C SER A 168 9.66 -2.50 -6.09
N TYR A 169 8.89 -3.42 -5.51
CA TYR A 169 7.79 -3.10 -4.60
C TYR A 169 8.13 -2.10 -3.49
N VAL A 170 9.22 -2.35 -2.76
CA VAL A 170 9.64 -1.49 -1.63
C VAL A 170 10.16 -0.14 -2.13
N SER A 171 10.84 -0.11 -3.28
CA SER A 171 11.31 1.12 -3.93
C SER A 171 10.12 1.96 -4.39
N ASP A 172 9.14 1.36 -5.06
CA ASP A 172 7.97 2.05 -5.59
C ASP A 172 7.15 2.66 -4.45
N ILE A 173 6.87 1.89 -3.38
CA ILE A 173 6.22 2.43 -2.18
C ILE A 173 7.02 3.57 -1.55
N SER A 174 8.35 3.45 -1.47
CA SER A 174 9.19 4.52 -0.94
C SER A 174 9.08 5.79 -1.76
N GLN A 175 9.02 5.69 -3.09
CA GLN A 175 8.80 6.84 -3.97
C GLN A 175 7.40 7.43 -3.82
N ARG A 176 6.36 6.60 -3.70
CA ARG A 176 4.99 7.04 -3.43
C ARG A 176 4.91 7.85 -2.13
N LEU A 177 5.61 7.43 -1.08
CA LEU A 177 5.70 8.15 0.20
C LEU A 177 6.42 9.51 0.07
N GLN A 178 7.28 9.67 -0.94
CA GLN A 178 7.90 10.95 -1.32
C GLN A 178 7.04 11.77 -2.29
N GLY A 179 5.86 11.29 -2.70
CA GLY A 179 4.92 11.98 -3.59
C GLY A 179 4.99 11.59 -5.05
N TRP A 180 5.64 10.48 -5.40
CA TRP A 180 5.58 9.95 -6.76
C TRP A 180 4.19 9.38 -7.07
N VAL A 181 3.63 9.74 -8.22
CA VAL A 181 2.39 9.22 -8.79
C VAL A 181 2.67 8.75 -10.21
N ASP A 182 2.00 7.68 -10.62
CA ASP A 182 2.11 7.07 -11.95
C ASP A 182 1.34 7.87 -13.03
#